data_AF-A0A544TJ17-F1
#
_entry.id   AF-A0A544TJ17-F1
#
_cell.length_a   1.000
_cell.length_b   1.000
_cell.length_c   1.000
_cell.angle_alpha   90.00
_cell.angle_beta   90.00
_cell.angle_gamma   90.00
#
_symmetry.space_group_name_H-M   'P 1'
#
loop_
_entity.id
_entity.type
_entity.pdbx_description
1 polymer ?
#
loop_
_entity_poly.entity_id
_entity_poly.type
_entity_poly.pdbx_seq_one_letter_code
_entity_poly.pdbx_strand_id
1 'polypeptide(L)'
;MQSMIDNFLALEPKDKFTSLGVIFTAIIGLVTLFFSVLNNQRNVYASTILKERLDSLNNLKKNSASFIALILASTKGNSLEHSYKEIKYLSNLIEYQFNVSKGEEVIVLNKIKYLLRLIRLRIEERDIVQIGDFIQKYDMEFFRGLNLAHYNVQTLRKLMDKIIYESTEEIEVLLKNHIKSEWEKIKYKQRSLRFK
;
A
#
# COMPACT_ATOMS: atom_id res chain seq x y z
N MET A 1 -15.72 -57.00 -14.83
CA MET A 1 -14.99 -56.49 -16.02
C MET A 1 -15.13 -57.45 -17.20
N GLN A 2 -14.80 -58.75 -17.06
CA GLN A 2 -15.05 -59.78 -18.08
C GLN A 2 -16.48 -59.72 -18.68
N SER A 3 -17.51 -59.77 -17.83
CA SER A 3 -18.91 -59.76 -18.31
C SER A 3 -19.34 -58.48 -19.04
N MET A 4 -18.68 -57.33 -18.81
CA MET A 4 -18.98 -56.09 -19.55
C MET A 4 -18.28 -56.08 -20.92
N ILE A 5 -17.08 -56.66 -20.99
CA ILE A 5 -16.32 -56.79 -22.24
C ILE A 5 -17.03 -57.80 -23.16
N ASP A 6 -17.49 -58.91 -22.61
CA ASP A 6 -18.23 -59.95 -23.37
C ASP A 6 -19.56 -59.40 -23.92
N ASN A 7 -20.30 -58.62 -23.13
CA ASN A 7 -21.53 -57.95 -23.56
C ASN A 7 -21.27 -56.87 -24.63
N PHE A 8 -20.13 -56.16 -24.58
CA PHE A 8 -19.75 -55.19 -25.60
C PHE A 8 -19.34 -55.88 -26.91
N LEU A 9 -18.61 -57.00 -26.84
CA LEU A 9 -18.20 -57.79 -27.99
C LEU A 9 -19.38 -58.46 -28.72
N ALA A 10 -20.48 -58.72 -28.01
CA ALA A 10 -21.71 -59.28 -28.58
C ALA A 10 -22.60 -58.25 -29.34
N LEU A 11 -22.34 -56.95 -29.22
CA LEU A 11 -23.12 -55.90 -29.89
C LEU A 11 -22.88 -55.86 -31.41
N GLU A 12 -23.89 -55.39 -32.15
CA GLU A 12 -23.71 -55.06 -33.57
C GLU A 12 -22.66 -53.95 -33.75
N PRO A 13 -21.92 -53.93 -34.88
CA PRO A 13 -20.87 -52.95 -35.13
C PRO A 13 -21.35 -51.49 -34.95
N LYS A 14 -22.58 -51.17 -35.37
CA LYS A 14 -23.18 -49.83 -35.24
C LYS A 14 -23.36 -49.41 -33.78
N ASP A 15 -23.75 -50.33 -32.90
CA ASP A 15 -23.97 -50.05 -31.48
C ASP A 15 -22.65 -49.95 -30.70
N LYS A 16 -21.62 -50.69 -31.14
CA LYS A 16 -20.23 -50.54 -30.66
C LYS A 16 -19.67 -49.15 -30.97
N PHE A 17 -19.86 -48.65 -32.19
CA PHE A 17 -19.44 -47.29 -32.56
C PHE A 17 -20.20 -46.22 -31.78
N THR A 18 -21.50 -46.40 -31.60
CA THR A 18 -22.35 -45.47 -30.83
C THR A 18 -21.92 -45.41 -29.36
N SER A 19 -21.73 -46.56 -28.72
CA SER A 19 -21.29 -46.64 -27.32
C SER A 19 -19.87 -46.09 -27.10
N LEU A 20 -18.92 -46.37 -28.01
CA LEU A 20 -17.61 -45.71 -27.98
C LEU A 20 -17.74 -44.19 -28.13
N GLY A 21 -18.59 -43.70 -29.04
CA GLY A 21 -18.86 -42.28 -29.21
C GLY A 21 -19.43 -41.62 -27.94
N VAL A 22 -20.32 -42.31 -27.23
CA VAL A 22 -20.86 -41.86 -25.93
C VAL A 22 -19.75 -41.79 -24.88
N ILE A 23 -18.89 -42.81 -24.80
CA ILE A 23 -17.76 -42.82 -23.85
C ILE A 23 -16.78 -41.68 -24.16
N PHE A 24 -16.40 -41.48 -25.41
CA PHE A 24 -15.53 -40.38 -25.81
C PHE A 24 -16.13 -39.01 -25.49
N THR A 25 -17.41 -38.81 -25.77
CA THR A 25 -18.12 -37.56 -25.45
C THR A 25 -18.16 -37.31 -23.94
N ALA A 26 -18.40 -38.36 -23.14
CA ALA A 26 -18.39 -38.27 -21.69
C ALA A 26 -17.00 -37.91 -21.14
N ILE A 27 -15.92 -38.49 -21.68
CA ILE A 27 -14.55 -38.15 -21.30
C ILE A 27 -14.23 -36.69 -21.64
N ILE A 28 -14.57 -36.24 -22.85
CA ILE A 28 -14.37 -34.84 -23.27
C ILE A 28 -15.15 -33.89 -22.36
N GLY A 29 -16.39 -34.23 -22.02
CA GLY A 29 -17.24 -33.44 -21.11
C GLY A 29 -16.62 -33.32 -19.71
N LEU A 30 -16.13 -34.43 -19.13
CA LEU A 30 -15.47 -34.44 -17.83
C LEU A 30 -14.18 -33.61 -17.83
N VAL A 31 -13.34 -33.77 -18.85
CA VAL A 31 -12.09 -33.00 -18.99
C VAL A 31 -12.39 -31.51 -19.13
N THR A 32 -13.39 -31.15 -19.95
CA THR A 32 -13.81 -29.75 -20.13
C THR A 32 -14.32 -29.14 -18.83
N LEU A 33 -15.14 -29.90 -18.07
CA LEU A 33 -15.66 -29.45 -16.78
C LEU A 33 -14.53 -29.27 -15.76
N PHE A 34 -13.58 -30.20 -15.71
CA PHE A 34 -12.41 -30.10 -14.84
C PHE A 34 -11.59 -28.82 -15.12
N PHE A 35 -11.27 -28.54 -16.39
CA PHE A 35 -10.56 -27.32 -16.77
C PHE A 35 -11.40 -26.06 -16.50
N SER A 36 -12.71 -26.10 -16.71
CA SER A 36 -13.61 -24.97 -16.43
C SER A 36 -13.64 -24.62 -14.94
N VAL A 37 -13.74 -25.63 -14.06
CA VAL A 37 -13.69 -25.45 -12.60
C VAL A 37 -12.35 -24.83 -12.17
N LEU A 38 -11.23 -25.37 -12.66
CA LEU A 38 -9.90 -24.83 -12.34
C LEU A 38 -9.74 -23.38 -12.81
N ASN A 39 -10.23 -23.04 -14.00
CA ASN A 39 -10.11 -21.69 -14.52
C ASN A 39 -11.01 -20.71 -13.76
N ASN A 40 -12.22 -21.13 -13.41
CA ASN A 40 -13.14 -20.32 -12.61
C ASN A 40 -12.56 -20.01 -11.22
N GLN A 41 -12.00 -21.01 -10.51
CA GLN A 41 -11.35 -20.78 -9.21
C GLN A 41 -10.17 -19.81 -9.31
N ARG A 42 -9.32 -19.95 -10.33
CA ARG A 42 -8.21 -19.02 -10.57
C ARG A 42 -8.70 -17.60 -10.85
N ASN A 43 -9.75 -17.45 -11.64
CA ASN A 43 -10.32 -16.14 -11.97
C ASN A 43 -10.99 -15.48 -10.76
N VAL A 44 -11.73 -16.23 -9.95
CA VAL A 44 -12.31 -15.75 -8.69
C VAL A 44 -11.20 -15.29 -7.74
N TYR A 45 -10.17 -16.10 -7.53
CA TYR A 45 -9.04 -15.75 -6.66
C TYR A 45 -8.30 -14.48 -7.15
N ALA A 46 -8.02 -14.40 -8.46
CA ALA A 46 -7.37 -13.24 -9.05
C ALA A 46 -8.22 -11.96 -8.91
N SER A 47 -9.55 -12.08 -9.05
CA SER A 47 -10.51 -11.00 -8.86
C SER A 47 -10.55 -10.52 -7.41
N THR A 48 -10.58 -11.46 -6.45
CA THR A 48 -10.56 -11.14 -5.01
C THR A 48 -9.29 -10.39 -4.62
N ILE A 49 -8.11 -10.88 -5.02
CA ILE A 49 -6.85 -10.16 -4.76
C ILE A 49 -6.85 -8.78 -5.40
N LEU A 50 -7.36 -8.65 -6.63
CA LEU A 50 -7.42 -7.35 -7.30
C LEU A 50 -8.29 -6.36 -6.52
N LYS A 51 -9.42 -6.84 -5.99
CA LYS A 51 -10.32 -6.05 -5.14
C LYS A 51 -9.63 -5.63 -3.83
N GLU A 52 -9.00 -6.56 -3.12
CA GLU A 52 -8.28 -6.25 -1.88
C GLU A 52 -7.17 -5.22 -2.10
N ARG A 53 -6.42 -5.34 -3.22
CA ARG A 53 -5.40 -4.36 -3.61
C ARG A 53 -5.99 -3.00 -3.93
N LEU A 54 -7.14 -2.96 -4.59
CA LEU A 54 -7.85 -1.71 -4.89
C LEU A 54 -8.32 -1.02 -3.60
N ASP A 55 -8.89 -1.79 -2.67
CA ASP A 55 -9.36 -1.29 -1.37
C ASP A 55 -8.18 -0.78 -0.52
N SER A 56 -7.08 -1.53 -0.49
CA SER A 56 -5.81 -1.13 0.12
C SER A 56 -5.29 0.19 -0.45
N LEU A 57 -5.27 0.35 -1.78
CA LEU A 57 -4.82 1.58 -2.43
C LEU A 57 -5.75 2.77 -2.15
N ASN A 58 -7.06 2.55 -2.12
CA ASN A 58 -8.04 3.58 -1.74
C ASN A 58 -7.85 4.04 -0.29
N ASN A 59 -7.60 3.10 0.63
CA ASN A 59 -7.27 3.41 2.02
C ASN A 59 -5.96 4.19 2.13
N LEU A 60 -4.93 3.80 1.38
CA LEU A 60 -3.66 4.55 1.34
C LEU A 60 -3.88 5.99 0.86
N LYS A 61 -4.66 6.18 -0.20
CA LYS A 61 -5.01 7.52 -0.72
C LYS A 61 -5.72 8.35 0.34
N LYS A 62 -6.72 7.78 1.01
CA LYS A 62 -7.49 8.46 2.06
C LYS A 62 -6.59 8.84 3.23
N ASN A 63 -5.82 7.88 3.76
CA ASN A 63 -4.95 8.09 4.91
C ASN A 63 -3.84 9.11 4.60
N SER A 64 -3.27 9.07 3.39
CA SER A 64 -2.28 10.05 2.93
C SER A 64 -2.87 11.45 2.88
N ALA A 65 -4.06 11.61 2.28
CA ALA A 65 -4.72 12.91 2.21
C ALA A 65 -5.06 13.46 3.61
N SER A 66 -5.60 12.62 4.50
CA SER A 66 -5.88 13.00 5.90
C SER A 66 -4.61 13.35 6.67
N PHE A 67 -3.53 12.59 6.51
CA PHE A 67 -2.24 12.82 7.14
C PHE A 67 -1.67 14.20 6.76
N ILE A 68 -1.60 14.47 5.45
CA ILE A 68 -1.09 15.74 4.93
C ILE A 68 -1.98 16.91 5.37
N ALA A 69 -3.30 16.79 5.21
CA ALA A 69 -4.23 17.85 5.58
C ALA A 69 -4.15 18.19 7.08
N LEU A 70 -4.08 17.17 7.94
CA LEU A 70 -4.02 17.36 9.38
C LEU A 70 -2.73 18.06 9.80
N ILE A 71 -1.59 17.71 9.22
CA ILE A 71 -0.31 18.39 9.50
C ILE A 71 -0.39 19.85 9.07
N LEU A 72 -0.78 20.12 7.82
CA LEU A 72 -0.85 21.49 7.29
C LEU A 72 -1.82 22.38 8.10
N ALA A 73 -2.98 21.85 8.48
CA ALA A 73 -3.94 22.55 9.32
C ALA A 73 -3.38 22.80 10.74
N SER A 74 -2.73 21.79 11.32
CA SER A 74 -2.21 21.87 12.69
C SER A 74 -1.01 22.81 12.82
N THR A 75 -0.16 22.89 11.79
CA THR A 75 0.95 23.85 11.71
C THR A 75 0.41 25.29 11.62
N LYS A 76 -0.62 25.53 10.81
CA LYS A 76 -1.26 26.87 10.72
C LYS A 76 -2.02 27.26 11.98
N GLY A 77 -2.69 26.31 12.62
CA GLY A 77 -3.53 26.52 13.80
C GLY A 77 -2.80 26.43 15.14
N ASN A 78 -1.47 26.20 15.15
CA ASN A 78 -0.69 25.95 16.37
C ASN A 78 -1.23 24.80 17.27
N SER A 79 -1.88 23.81 16.66
CA SER A 79 -2.57 22.70 17.35
C SER A 79 -1.88 21.33 17.19
N LEU A 80 -0.61 21.33 16.74
CA LEU A 80 0.17 20.10 16.52
C LEU A 80 0.18 19.15 17.72
N GLU A 81 0.21 19.67 18.94
CA GLU A 81 0.18 18.89 20.18
C GLU A 81 -1.08 18.03 20.31
N HIS A 82 -2.26 18.62 20.06
CA HIS A 82 -3.53 17.91 20.11
C HIS A 82 -3.67 16.89 18.97
N SER A 83 -3.17 17.24 17.78
CA SER A 83 -3.26 16.40 16.59
C SER A 83 -2.21 15.30 16.52
N TYR A 84 -1.14 15.35 17.33
CA TYR A 84 0.03 14.47 17.17
C TYR A 84 -0.30 12.98 17.23
N LYS A 85 -1.19 12.58 18.15
CA LYS A 85 -1.61 11.17 18.27
C LYS A 85 -2.27 10.67 16.98
N GLU A 86 -3.12 11.50 16.38
CA GLU A 86 -3.80 11.16 15.14
C GLU A 86 -2.85 11.19 13.93
N ILE A 87 -1.94 12.17 13.86
CA ILE A 87 -0.88 12.22 12.85
C ILE A 87 -0.03 10.94 12.88
N LYS A 88 0.38 10.51 14.08
CA LYS A 88 1.14 9.26 14.28
C LYS A 88 0.33 8.01 13.95
N TYR A 89 -0.96 8.01 14.26
CA TYR A 89 -1.83 6.90 13.87
C TYR A 89 -1.95 6.79 12.34
N LEU A 90 -2.21 7.89 11.66
CA LEU A 90 -2.27 7.95 10.20
C LEU A 90 -0.94 7.55 9.55
N SER A 91 0.19 7.97 10.12
CA SER A 91 1.51 7.54 9.61
C SER A 91 1.71 6.04 9.69
N ASN A 92 1.25 5.39 10.78
CA ASN A 92 1.35 3.95 10.92
C ASN A 92 0.48 3.23 9.89
N LEU A 93 -0.74 3.72 9.67
CA LEU A 93 -1.63 3.19 8.62
C LEU A 93 -1.01 3.30 7.23
N ILE A 94 -0.29 4.39 6.94
CA ILE A 94 0.46 4.55 5.70
C ILE A 94 1.62 3.54 5.67
N GLU A 95 2.42 3.44 6.74
CA GLU A 95 3.57 2.52 6.81
C GLU A 95 3.17 1.06 6.55
N TYR A 96 2.03 0.60 7.06
CA TYR A 96 1.52 -0.76 6.79
C TYR A 96 1.22 -1.07 5.32
N GLN A 97 1.03 -0.04 4.48
CA GLN A 97 0.77 -0.22 3.05
C GLN A 97 2.06 -0.24 2.21
N PHE A 98 3.21 0.07 2.82
CA PHE A 98 4.51 0.11 2.16
C PHE A 98 5.30 -1.17 2.41
N ASN A 99 6.08 -1.57 1.43
CA ASN A 99 6.97 -2.72 1.47
C ASN A 99 8.41 -2.27 1.76
N VAL A 100 8.87 -2.58 2.97
CA VAL A 100 10.23 -2.29 3.46
C VAL A 100 11.35 -2.95 2.66
N SER A 101 11.05 -3.91 1.79
CA SER A 101 12.03 -4.57 0.93
C SER A 101 12.31 -3.78 -0.37
N LYS A 102 11.55 -2.71 -0.65
CA LYS A 102 11.75 -1.87 -1.84
C LYS A 102 12.41 -0.55 -1.44
N GLY A 103 13.59 -0.27 -2.00
CA GLY A 103 14.38 0.91 -1.65
C GLY A 103 13.61 2.24 -1.80
N GLU A 104 12.86 2.41 -2.88
CA GLU A 104 12.04 3.63 -3.10
C GLU A 104 11.00 3.85 -1.99
N GLU A 105 10.36 2.77 -1.54
CA GLU A 105 9.33 2.81 -0.50
C GLU A 105 9.95 3.08 0.88
N VAL A 106 11.14 2.54 1.15
CA VAL A 106 11.93 2.86 2.36
C VAL A 106 12.28 4.35 2.44
N ILE A 107 12.62 4.98 1.32
CA ILE A 107 12.91 6.43 1.29
C ILE A 107 11.71 7.24 1.75
N VAL A 108 10.50 6.90 1.27
CA VAL A 108 9.26 7.58 1.69
C VAL A 108 9.02 7.40 3.20
N LEU A 109 9.16 6.18 3.70
CA LEU A 109 8.99 5.90 5.14
C LEU A 109 9.99 6.63 6.01
N ASN A 110 11.25 6.73 5.59
CA ASN A 110 12.27 7.48 6.32
C ASN A 110 11.94 8.97 6.36
N LYS A 111 11.43 9.55 5.27
CA LYS A 111 10.96 10.94 5.25
C LYS A 111 9.77 11.16 6.17
N ILE A 112 8.80 10.24 6.19
CA ILE A 112 7.67 10.29 7.14
C ILE A 112 8.17 10.23 8.59
N LYS A 113 9.08 9.31 8.92
CA LYS A 113 9.68 9.19 10.26
C LYS A 113 10.43 10.46 10.67
N TYR A 114 11.17 11.04 9.73
CA TYR A 114 11.85 12.32 9.94
C TYR A 114 10.86 13.46 10.22
N LEU A 115 9.78 13.58 9.43
CA LEU A 115 8.73 14.57 9.66
C LEU A 115 8.05 14.40 11.04
N LEU A 116 7.74 13.17 11.45
CA LEU A 116 7.17 12.91 12.78
C LEU A 116 8.12 13.32 13.90
N ARG A 117 9.43 13.17 13.69
CA ARG A 117 10.45 13.61 14.65
C ARG A 117 10.50 15.14 14.72
N LEU A 118 10.45 15.84 13.58
CA LEU A 118 10.33 17.30 13.54
C LEU A 118 9.08 17.81 14.26
N ILE A 119 7.92 17.20 14.02
CA ILE A 119 6.66 17.57 14.68
C ILE A 119 6.77 17.35 16.18
N ARG A 120 7.35 16.23 16.62
CA ARG A 120 7.54 15.95 18.04
C ARG A 120 8.43 17.02 18.71
N LEU A 121 9.53 17.39 18.07
CA LEU A 121 10.37 18.49 18.55
C LEU A 121 9.60 19.79 18.64
N ARG A 122 8.73 20.08 17.67
CA ARG A 122 7.93 21.31 17.63
C ARG A 122 6.93 21.42 18.76
N ILE A 123 6.50 20.28 19.29
CA ILE A 123 5.63 20.17 20.46
C ILE A 123 6.47 20.35 21.73
N GLU A 124 7.59 19.63 21.84
CA GLU A 124 8.49 19.66 23.00
C GLU A 124 9.26 21.00 23.14
N GLU A 125 9.30 21.83 22.08
CA GLU A 125 9.92 23.16 22.08
C GLU A 125 9.27 24.13 23.09
N ARG A 126 8.00 23.93 23.44
CA ARG A 126 7.27 24.79 24.39
C ARG A 126 7.91 24.83 25.79
N ASP A 127 8.70 23.82 26.13
CA ASP A 127 9.32 23.67 27.45
C ASP A 127 10.80 24.13 27.48
N ILE A 128 11.30 24.75 26.41
CA ILE A 128 12.72 25.13 26.30
C ILE A 128 13.00 26.47 27.00
N VAL A 129 13.90 26.44 27.99
CA VAL A 129 14.48 27.64 28.62
C VAL A 129 15.76 28.09 27.89
N GLN A 130 16.56 27.15 27.36
CA GLN A 130 17.80 27.43 26.60
C GLN A 130 17.91 26.58 25.33
N ILE A 131 18.16 27.23 24.20
CA ILE A 131 18.22 26.60 22.87
C ILE A 131 19.43 25.65 22.72
N GLY A 132 20.56 25.97 23.37
CA GLY A 132 21.76 25.15 23.33
C GLY A 132 21.51 23.74 23.88
N ASP A 133 20.89 23.65 25.06
CA ASP A 133 20.57 22.38 25.72
C ASP A 133 19.54 21.57 24.94
N PHE A 134 18.53 22.25 24.38
CA PHE A 134 17.54 21.60 23.52
C PHE A 134 18.20 20.97 22.29
N ILE A 135 19.12 21.68 21.64
CA ILE A 135 19.75 21.19 20.43
C ILE A 135 20.74 20.05 20.71
N GLN A 136 21.51 20.13 21.81
CA GLN A 136 22.35 19.01 22.25
C GLN A 136 21.55 17.75 22.56
N LYS A 137 20.34 17.89 23.12
CA LYS A 137 19.46 16.75 23.42
C LYS A 137 18.98 16.02 22.17
N TYR A 138 18.88 16.70 21.03
CA TYR A 138 18.31 16.13 19.81
C TYR A 138 19.31 16.14 18.66
N ASP A 139 19.99 15.01 18.45
CA ASP A 139 20.86 14.81 17.30
C ASP A 139 20.04 14.59 16.01
N MET A 140 19.79 15.68 15.29
CA MET A 140 19.17 15.68 13.95
C MET A 140 20.03 16.45 12.96
N GLU A 141 20.09 16.00 11.71
CA GLU A 141 20.75 16.72 10.61
C GLU A 141 20.29 18.19 10.51
N PHE A 142 19.01 18.45 10.75
CA PHE A 142 18.45 19.79 10.84
C PHE A 142 19.27 20.73 11.74
N PHE A 143 19.65 20.28 12.95
CA PHE A 143 20.37 21.11 13.91
C PHE A 143 21.85 21.24 13.60
N ARG A 144 22.45 20.25 12.94
CA ARG A 144 23.87 20.27 12.56
C ARG A 144 24.20 21.39 11.57
N GLY A 145 23.22 21.85 10.79
CA GLY A 145 23.37 22.97 9.86
C GLY A 145 23.03 24.35 10.42
N LEU A 146 22.52 24.45 11.66
CA LEU A 146 22.09 25.73 12.24
C LEU A 146 23.22 26.41 13.02
N ASN A 147 23.49 27.67 12.71
CA ASN A 147 24.44 28.49 13.45
C ASN A 147 23.79 29.05 14.74
N LEU A 148 23.98 28.34 15.85
CA LEU A 148 23.26 28.52 17.13
C LEU A 148 23.31 29.92 17.73
N ALA A 149 24.36 30.70 17.44
CA ALA A 149 24.54 32.05 17.97
C ALA A 149 23.47 33.06 17.51
N HIS A 150 22.67 32.74 16.48
CA HIS A 150 21.76 33.67 15.82
C HIS A 150 20.26 33.35 16.00
N TYR A 151 19.93 32.28 16.74
CA TYR A 151 18.55 31.83 16.86
C TYR A 151 18.01 32.05 18.27
N ASN A 152 16.92 32.82 18.37
CA ASN A 152 16.05 32.81 19.55
C ASN A 152 14.91 31.79 19.36
N VAL A 153 14.16 31.50 20.42
CA VAL A 153 13.13 30.44 20.42
C VAL A 153 12.06 30.71 19.35
N GLN A 154 11.71 31.98 19.16
CA GLN A 154 10.70 32.38 18.17
C GLN A 154 11.18 32.20 16.72
N THR A 155 12.46 32.48 16.44
CA THR A 155 13.05 32.23 15.11
C THR A 155 13.16 30.74 14.84
N LEU A 156 13.59 29.95 15.84
CA LEU A 156 13.66 28.49 15.75
C LEU A 156 12.27 27.90 15.46
N ARG A 157 11.24 28.36 16.17
CA ARG A 157 9.84 27.98 15.95
C ARG A 157 9.41 28.20 14.50
N LYS A 158 9.62 29.41 13.97
CA LYS A 158 9.24 29.75 12.59
C LYS A 158 9.98 28.90 11.57
N LEU A 159 11.26 28.61 11.81
CA LEU A 159 12.05 27.73 10.95
C LEU A 159 11.54 26.30 10.98
N MET A 160 11.22 25.77 12.16
CA MET A 160 10.66 24.43 12.30
C MET A 160 9.29 24.33 11.63
N ASP A 161 8.41 25.31 11.80
CA ASP A 161 7.11 25.35 11.13
C ASP A 161 7.28 25.37 9.60
N LYS A 162 8.24 26.15 9.08
CA LYS A 162 8.58 26.18 7.66
C LYS A 162 9.10 24.83 7.16
N ILE A 163 10.01 24.19 7.87
CA ILE A 163 10.59 22.90 7.44
C ILE A 163 9.58 21.77 7.54
N ILE A 164 8.73 21.76 8.57
CA ILE A 164 7.60 20.83 8.68
C ILE A 164 6.70 21.00 7.47
N TYR A 165 6.37 22.25 7.10
CA TYR A 165 5.55 22.54 5.92
C TYR A 165 6.20 22.02 4.63
N GLU A 166 7.45 22.39 4.34
CA GLU A 166 8.19 21.96 3.14
C GLU A 166 8.34 20.43 3.07
N SER A 167 8.67 19.79 4.20
CA SER A 167 8.77 18.32 4.29
C SER A 167 7.42 17.64 4.07
N THR A 168 6.32 18.27 4.51
CA THR A 168 4.96 17.77 4.28
C THR A 168 4.60 17.82 2.81
N GLU A 169 4.91 18.92 2.11
CA GLU A 169 4.68 19.04 0.65
C GLU A 169 5.52 18.03 -0.13
N GLU A 170 6.79 17.83 0.25
CA GLU A 170 7.65 16.82 -0.38
C GLU A 170 7.06 15.42 -0.23
N ILE A 171 6.63 15.04 0.98
CA ILE A 171 6.00 13.75 1.25
C ILE A 171 4.68 13.60 0.48
N GLU A 172 3.89 14.66 0.35
CA GLU A 172 2.65 14.63 -0.44
C GLU A 172 2.93 14.23 -1.90
N VAL A 173 3.96 14.81 -2.51
CA VAL A 173 4.37 14.47 -3.88
C VAL A 173 4.81 13.01 -3.97
N LEU A 174 5.63 12.54 -3.03
CA LEU A 174 6.11 11.16 -3.00
C LEU A 174 4.96 10.15 -2.84
N LEU A 175 4.01 10.42 -1.94
CA LEU A 175 2.83 9.58 -1.73
C LEU A 175 1.94 9.54 -2.98
N LYS A 176 1.70 10.70 -3.63
CA LYS A 176 0.94 10.76 -4.90
C LYS A 176 1.60 9.93 -5.99
N ASN A 177 2.92 10.03 -6.13
CA ASN A 177 3.68 9.27 -7.12
C ASN A 177 3.60 7.76 -6.86
N HIS A 178 3.75 7.34 -5.60
CA HIS A 178 3.62 5.94 -5.22
C HIS A 178 2.21 5.40 -5.49
N ILE A 179 1.16 6.13 -5.07
CA ILE A 179 -0.24 5.77 -5.34
C ILE A 179 -0.50 5.63 -6.85
N LYS A 180 0.02 6.56 -7.66
CA LYS A 180 -0.10 6.50 -9.12
C LYS A 180 0.60 5.27 -9.70
N SER A 181 1.80 4.95 -9.21
CA SER A 181 2.56 3.76 -9.63
C SER A 181 1.80 2.46 -9.33
N GLU A 182 1.28 2.32 -8.11
CA GLU A 182 0.47 1.14 -7.73
C GLU A 182 -0.85 1.04 -8.51
N TRP A 183 -1.48 2.18 -8.81
CA TRP A 183 -2.66 2.23 -9.68
C TRP A 183 -2.37 1.68 -11.08
N GLU A 184 -1.25 2.08 -11.70
CA GLU A 184 -0.85 1.55 -13.01
C GLU A 184 -0.60 0.03 -12.98
N LYS A 185 0.02 -0.48 -11.90
CA LYS A 185 0.23 -1.92 -11.70
C LYS A 185 -1.09 -2.69 -11.61
N ILE A 186 -2.07 -2.14 -10.90
CA ILE A 186 -3.43 -2.72 -10.80
C ILE A 186 -4.09 -2.74 -12.18
N LYS A 187 -4.07 -1.62 -12.92
CA LYS A 187 -4.64 -1.56 -14.28
C LYS A 187 -3.98 -2.56 -15.22
N TYR A 188 -2.66 -2.67 -15.19
CA TYR A 188 -1.93 -3.64 -16.00
C TYR A 188 -2.35 -5.09 -15.68
N LYS A 189 -2.46 -5.43 -14.40
CA LYS A 189 -2.93 -6.75 -13.96
C LYS A 189 -4.39 -7.01 -14.35
N GLN A 190 -5.25 -6.01 -14.28
CA GLN A 190 -6.64 -6.14 -14.72
C GLN A 190 -6.74 -6.39 -16.23
N ARG A 191 -5.90 -5.71 -17.04
CA ARG A 191 -5.82 -5.96 -18.48
C ARG A 191 -5.34 -7.38 -18.76
N SER A 192 -4.26 -7.84 -18.12
CA SER A 192 -3.73 -9.19 -18.36
C SER A 192 -4.70 -10.32 -17.98
N LEU A 193 -5.60 -10.07 -17.02
CA LEU A 193 -6.69 -11.00 -16.69
C LEU A 193 -7.82 -11.01 -17.72
N ARG A 194 -8.05 -9.93 -18.48
CA ARG A 194 -9.07 -9.89 -19.54
C ARG A 194 -8.63 -10.59 -20.83
N PHE A 195 -7.33 -10.79 -21.02
CA PHE A 195 -6.75 -11.39 -22.23
C PHE A 195 -6.24 -12.84 -22.00
N LYS A 196 -6.60 -13.46 -20.87
CA LYS A 196 -6.37 -14.88 -20.55
C LYS A 196 -7.70 -15.63 -20.55
#